data_AF-A0A7S2KN00-F1
#
_entry.id   AF-A0A7S2KN00-F1
#
_cell.length_a   1.000
_cell.length_b   1.000
_cell.length_c   1.000
_cell.angle_alpha   90.00
_cell.angle_beta   90.00
_cell.angle_gamma   90.00
#
_symmetry.space_group_name_H-M   'P 1'
#
loop_
_entity.id
_entity.type
_entity.pdbx_description
1 polymer ?
#
loop_
_entity_poly.entity_id
_entity_poly.type
_entity_poly.pdbx_seq_one_letter_code
_entity_poly.pdbx_strand_id
1 'polypeptide(L)'
;ASRGIGGPQCGASAATAILFTDRATGQFQLLTANVGNTVMMVKSKNHQTAVKKSCYHTPDNSTEFGRITALNKNPRMPLIREQGGRLRLGGTLSLTRAFGDAYLKPVYNADEGEEKYASDGTGYFAGGGGS
;
A
#
# COMPACT_ATOMS: atom_id res chain seq x y z
N ALA A 1 16.46 -17.65 8.46
CA ALA A 1 15.47 -16.88 9.23
C ALA A 1 15.93 -15.42 9.30
N SER A 2 15.29 -14.51 8.56
CA SER A 2 15.66 -13.08 8.44
C SER A 2 14.50 -12.16 8.83
N ARG A 3 13.67 -12.58 9.80
CA ARG A 3 12.63 -11.70 10.36
C ARG A 3 13.32 -10.67 11.27
N GLY A 4 13.16 -9.38 10.97
CA GLY A 4 13.68 -8.28 11.80
C GLY A 4 14.99 -7.65 11.33
N ILE A 5 15.63 -8.18 10.29
CA ILE A 5 16.77 -7.52 9.63
C ILE A 5 16.18 -6.80 8.41
N GLY A 6 16.02 -5.47 8.50
CA GLY A 6 15.44 -4.66 7.44
C GLY A 6 16.15 -4.93 6.11
N GLY A 7 15.42 -5.51 5.16
CA GLY A 7 15.92 -5.87 3.83
C GLY A 7 14.86 -5.60 2.76
N PRO A 8 15.15 -5.90 1.48
CA PRO A 8 14.26 -5.59 0.35
C PRO A 8 12.89 -6.31 0.41
N GLN A 9 12.78 -7.35 1.26
CA GLN A 9 11.54 -8.10 1.52
C GLN A 9 10.64 -7.45 2.59
N CYS A 10 11.14 -6.44 3.31
CA CYS A 10 10.37 -5.77 4.35
C CYS A 10 9.63 -4.55 3.78
N GLY A 11 8.49 -4.24 4.37
CA GLY A 11 7.71 -3.06 4.05
C GLY A 11 7.23 -2.32 5.29
N ALA A 12 6.82 -1.07 5.09
CA ALA A 12 6.31 -0.21 6.14
C ALA A 12 5.11 0.62 5.67
N SER A 13 4.11 0.75 6.54
CA SER A 13 3.08 1.77 6.46
C SER A 13 3.62 3.10 6.97
N ALA A 14 3.09 4.22 6.48
CA ALA A 14 3.41 5.54 7.00
C ALA A 14 2.15 6.41 7.00
N ALA A 15 1.91 7.11 8.10
CA ALA A 15 0.90 8.15 8.20
C ALA A 15 1.56 9.41 8.76
N THR A 16 1.55 10.50 7.99
CA THR A 16 2.27 11.73 8.29
C THR A 16 1.31 12.90 8.34
N ALA A 17 1.55 13.83 9.27
CA ALA A 17 0.79 15.06 9.42
C ALA A 17 1.75 16.25 9.44
N ILE A 18 1.36 17.33 8.78
CA ILE A 18 2.05 18.62 8.81
C ILE A 18 1.03 19.67 9.22
N LEU A 19 1.34 20.38 10.31
CA LEU A 19 0.61 21.58 10.72
C LEU A 19 1.44 22.78 10.28
N PHE A 20 0.85 23.68 9.50
CA PHE A 20 1.54 24.86 9.00
C PHE A 20 0.59 26.06 8.95
N THR A 21 1.15 27.26 8.88
CA THR A 21 0.38 28.48 8.66
C THR A 21 0.33 28.76 7.16
N ASP A 22 -0.88 28.84 6.62
CA ASP A 22 -1.11 29.25 5.25
C ASP A 22 -0.68 30.72 5.08
N ARG A 23 0.24 30.98 4.15
CA ARG A 23 0.81 32.32 3.97
C ARG A 23 -0.17 33.34 3.39
N ALA A 24 -1.17 32.90 2.64
CA ALA A 24 -2.16 33.78 2.02
C ALA A 24 -3.28 34.17 3.00
N THR A 25 -3.68 33.24 3.87
CA THR A 25 -4.81 33.43 4.80
C THR A 25 -4.41 33.67 6.25
N GLY A 26 -3.16 33.38 6.62
CA GLY A 26 -2.67 33.42 8.00
C GLY A 26 -3.25 32.32 8.91
N GLN A 27 -4.06 31.40 8.37
CA GLN A 27 -4.74 30.36 9.14
C GLN A 27 -3.87 29.12 9.32
N PHE A 28 -4.05 28.40 10.44
CA PHE A 28 -3.46 27.07 10.61
C PHE A 28 -4.15 26.05 9.69
N GLN A 29 -3.36 25.32 8.92
CA GLN A 29 -3.78 24.25 8.04
C GLN A 29 -3.14 22.93 8.47
N LEU A 30 -3.93 21.86 8.44
CA LEU A 30 -3.47 20.50 8.68
C LEU A 30 -3.50 19.71 7.38
N LEU A 31 -2.32 19.29 6.91
CA LEU A 31 -2.18 18.35 5.80
C LEU A 31 -1.85 16.97 6.34
N THR A 32 -2.54 15.95 5.84
CA THR A 32 -2.30 14.55 6.19
C THR A 32 -1.99 13.75 4.94
N ALA A 33 -1.07 12.79 5.06
CA ALA A 33 -0.74 11.82 4.03
C ALA A 33 -0.70 10.42 4.65
N ASN A 34 -1.17 9.41 3.90
CA ASN A 34 -1.19 8.03 4.36
C ASN A 34 -0.73 7.06 3.27
N VAL A 35 -0.01 6.03 3.67
CA VAL A 35 0.42 4.87 2.88
C VAL A 35 0.26 3.63 3.76
N GLY A 36 -0.52 2.66 3.31
CA GLY A 36 -0.86 1.47 4.10
C GLY A 36 -2.12 1.65 4.93
N ASN A 37 -2.22 0.92 6.04
CA ASN A 37 -3.42 0.82 6.88
C ASN A 37 -3.34 1.57 8.21
N THR A 38 -2.29 2.38 8.43
CA THR A 38 -2.16 3.18 9.64
C THR A 38 -3.32 4.16 9.77
N VAL A 39 -3.91 4.26 10.97
CA VAL A 39 -5.05 5.14 11.23
C VAL A 39 -4.58 6.45 11.85
N MET A 40 -4.90 7.54 11.18
CA MET A 40 -4.80 8.90 11.73
C MET A 40 -6.19 9.43 12.10
N MET A 41 -6.31 9.95 13.32
CA MET A 41 -7.51 10.60 13.83
C MET A 41 -7.17 11.96 14.42
N VAL A 42 -8.07 12.92 14.26
CA VAL A 42 -7.94 14.27 14.81
C VAL A 42 -9.13 14.53 15.72
N LYS A 43 -8.87 15.00 16.94
CA LYS A 43 -9.91 15.40 17.89
C LYS A 43 -9.74 16.87 18.24
N SER A 44 -10.81 17.63 18.10
CA SER A 44 -10.88 19.01 18.61
C SER A 44 -11.36 19.00 20.06
N LYS A 45 -10.89 19.96 20.88
CA LYS A 45 -11.27 20.09 22.29
C LYS A 45 -12.79 20.20 22.48
N ASN A 46 -13.48 20.82 21.53
CA ASN A 46 -14.92 21.08 21.59
C ASN A 46 -15.78 19.94 21.01
N HIS A 47 -15.15 18.91 20.42
CA HIS A 47 -15.85 17.78 19.84
C HIS A 47 -15.66 16.53 20.70
N GLN A 48 -16.76 15.81 20.93
CA GLN A 48 -16.73 14.56 21.69
C GLN A 48 -16.13 13.40 20.88
N THR A 49 -16.19 13.48 19.55
CA THR A 49 -15.73 12.43 18.63
C THR A 49 -14.46 12.84 17.88
N ALA A 50 -13.56 11.86 17.67
CA ALA A 50 -12.41 12.03 16.81
C ALA A 50 -12.81 11.76 15.35
N VAL A 51 -12.27 12.55 14.42
CA VAL A 51 -12.51 12.41 12.99
C VAL A 51 -11.33 11.69 12.36
N LYS A 52 -11.58 10.59 11.66
CA LYS A 52 -10.55 9.88 10.88
C LYS A 52 -10.12 10.73 9.68
N LYS A 53 -8.80 10.94 9.53
CA LYS A 53 -8.17 11.71 8.44
C LYS A 53 -7.28 10.85 7.53
N SER A 54 -7.49 9.55 7.59
CA SER A 54 -6.79 8.54 6.79
C SER A 54 -7.80 7.65 6.08
N CYS A 55 -7.41 7.03 4.98
CA CYS A 55 -8.14 5.94 4.33
C CYS A 55 -7.34 4.65 4.46
N TYR A 56 -8.01 3.49 4.46
CA TYR A 56 -7.31 2.22 4.47
C TYR A 56 -6.84 1.85 3.06
N HIS A 57 -5.53 1.58 2.93
CA HIS A 57 -4.97 1.02 1.70
C HIS A 57 -4.91 -0.50 1.80
N THR A 58 -6.07 -1.15 1.67
CA THR A 58 -6.25 -2.60 1.79
C THR A 58 -7.01 -3.15 0.58
N PRO A 59 -6.80 -4.43 0.18
CA PRO A 59 -7.53 -5.02 -0.94
C PRO A 59 -9.05 -5.03 -0.77
N ASP A 60 -9.55 -5.06 0.47
CA ASP A 60 -10.99 -5.01 0.75
C ASP A 60 -11.59 -3.60 0.56
N ASN A 61 -10.77 -2.56 0.38
CA ASN A 61 -11.27 -1.22 0.08
C ASN A 61 -11.61 -1.14 -1.40
N SER A 62 -12.87 -0.87 -1.74
CA SER A 62 -13.35 -0.90 -3.13
C SER A 62 -12.61 0.06 -4.06
N THR A 63 -12.23 1.24 -3.58
CA THR A 63 -11.44 2.21 -4.36
C THR A 63 -10.04 1.66 -4.69
N GLU A 64 -9.36 1.07 -3.71
CA GLU A 64 -8.05 0.47 -3.93
C GLU A 64 -8.12 -0.82 -4.76
N PHE A 65 -9.15 -1.64 -4.54
CA PHE A 65 -9.42 -2.81 -5.34
C PHE A 65 -9.57 -2.43 -6.81
N GLY A 66 -10.45 -1.47 -7.12
CA GLY A 66 -10.68 -0.96 -8.47
C GLY A 66 -9.42 -0.37 -9.10
N ARG A 67 -8.64 0.40 -8.33
CA ARG A 67 -7.36 0.98 -8.81
C ARG A 67 -6.37 -0.10 -9.24
N ILE A 68 -6.26 -1.19 -8.49
CA ILE A 68 -5.33 -2.28 -8.81
C ILE A 68 -5.86 -3.15 -9.94
N THR A 69 -7.14 -3.52 -9.91
CA THR A 69 -7.71 -4.39 -10.96
C THR A 69 -7.74 -3.71 -12.32
N ALA A 70 -7.87 -2.38 -12.39
CA ALA A 70 -7.73 -1.61 -13.62
C ALA A 70 -6.33 -1.74 -14.28
N LEU A 71 -5.30 -2.08 -13.51
CA LEU A 71 -3.93 -2.29 -14.00
C LEU A 71 -3.65 -3.76 -14.35
N ASN A 72 -4.61 -4.66 -14.14
CA ASN A 72 -4.41 -6.07 -14.40
C ASN A 72 -4.42 -6.38 -15.91
N LYS A 73 -3.24 -6.59 -16.49
CA LYS A 73 -3.09 -6.96 -17.90
C LYS A 73 -3.54 -8.40 -18.19
N ASN A 74 -3.59 -9.28 -17.19
CA ASN A 74 -3.91 -10.70 -17.38
C ASN A 74 -5.11 -11.14 -16.52
N PRO A 75 -6.30 -11.31 -17.11
CA PRO A 75 -7.49 -11.75 -16.38
C PRO A 75 -7.36 -13.13 -15.71
N ARG A 76 -6.49 -14.01 -16.23
CA ARG A 76 -6.26 -15.35 -15.65
C ARG A 76 -5.37 -15.33 -14.42
N MET A 77 -4.64 -14.24 -14.21
CA MET A 77 -3.73 -14.05 -13.07
C MET A 77 -4.04 -12.74 -12.36
N PRO A 78 -5.16 -12.68 -11.60
CA PRO A 78 -5.53 -11.46 -10.91
C PRO A 78 -4.46 -11.02 -9.90
N LEU A 79 -4.25 -9.70 -9.84
CA LEU A 79 -3.31 -9.07 -8.92
C LEU A 79 -3.77 -9.18 -7.46
N ILE A 80 -5.07 -9.21 -7.22
CA ILE A 80 -5.66 -9.44 -5.89
C ILE A 80 -6.23 -10.86 -5.88
N ARG A 81 -5.85 -11.65 -4.87
CA ARG A 81 -6.25 -13.05 -4.73
C ARG A 81 -6.80 -13.29 -3.34
N GLU A 82 -7.79 -14.16 -3.24
CA GLU A 82 -8.27 -14.65 -1.95
C GLU A 82 -7.30 -15.71 -1.41
N GLN A 83 -6.86 -15.54 -0.16
CA GLN A 83 -5.98 -16.47 0.55
C GLN A 83 -6.44 -16.57 2.00
N GLY A 84 -6.89 -17.76 2.41
CA GLY A 84 -7.42 -17.99 3.76
C GLY A 84 -8.62 -17.10 4.11
N GLY A 85 -9.55 -16.91 3.16
CA GLY A 85 -10.75 -16.10 3.35
C GLY A 85 -10.52 -14.59 3.42
N ARG A 86 -9.35 -14.11 2.97
CA ARG A 86 -9.01 -12.67 2.92
C ARG A 86 -8.40 -12.30 1.59
N LEU A 87 -8.71 -11.10 1.11
CA LEU A 87 -8.07 -10.57 -0.09
C LEU A 87 -6.63 -10.13 0.22
N ARG A 88 -5.71 -10.54 -0.65
CA ARG A 88 -4.29 -10.22 -0.58
C ARG A 88 -3.80 -9.74 -1.92
N LEU A 89 -3.04 -8.65 -1.92
CA LEU A 89 -2.22 -8.28 -3.07
C LEU A 89 -1.21 -9.41 -3.28
N GLY A 90 -1.32 -10.03 -4.45
CA GLY A 90 -0.47 -11.14 -4.83
C GLY A 90 -0.63 -12.44 -4.13
N GLY A 91 -1.71 -12.61 -3.36
CA GLY A 91 -1.83 -13.75 -2.46
C GLY A 91 -0.93 -13.64 -1.22
N THR A 92 -0.26 -12.52 -0.96
CA THR A 92 0.63 -12.38 0.21
C THR A 92 0.29 -11.17 1.08
N LEU A 93 0.27 -9.97 0.50
CA LEU A 93 0.23 -8.73 1.28
C LEU A 93 -1.21 -8.27 1.54
N SER A 94 -1.53 -7.89 2.78
CA SER A 94 -2.85 -7.31 3.14
C SER A 94 -2.97 -5.82 2.83
N LEU A 95 -1.96 -5.22 2.22
CA LEU A 95 -1.88 -3.80 1.90
C LEU A 95 -1.79 -3.61 0.40
N THR A 96 -2.33 -2.49 -0.08
CA THR A 96 -2.27 -2.07 -1.49
C THR A 96 -1.24 -0.98 -1.73
N ARG A 97 -0.68 -0.40 -0.65
CA ARG A 97 0.40 0.59 -0.67
C ARG A 97 1.30 0.40 0.54
N ALA A 98 2.61 0.40 0.32
CA ALA A 98 3.62 0.33 1.36
C ALA A 98 4.97 0.89 0.86
N PHE A 99 5.78 1.41 1.76
CA PHE A 99 7.22 1.61 1.51
C PHE A 99 7.94 0.26 1.59
N GLY A 100 9.08 0.10 0.92
CA GLY A 100 9.76 -1.19 0.83
C GLY A 100 9.02 -2.17 -0.08
N ASP A 101 8.87 -3.43 0.33
CA ASP A 101 8.20 -4.51 -0.43
C ASP A 101 8.69 -4.59 -1.88
N ALA A 102 10.00 -4.55 -2.08
CA ALA A 102 10.61 -4.36 -3.41
C ALA A 102 10.21 -5.45 -4.42
N TYR A 103 9.98 -6.67 -3.95
CA TYR A 103 9.55 -7.80 -4.79
C TYR A 103 8.14 -7.63 -5.38
N LEU A 104 7.31 -6.78 -4.77
CA LEU A 104 5.94 -6.50 -5.22
C LEU A 104 5.84 -5.21 -6.06
N LYS A 105 6.99 -4.60 -6.38
CA LYS A 105 7.06 -3.36 -7.14
C LYS A 105 7.62 -3.60 -8.53
N PRO A 106 7.13 -2.86 -9.54
CA PRO A 106 7.81 -2.80 -10.83
C PRO A 106 9.20 -2.18 -10.64
N VAL A 107 10.19 -2.79 -11.28
CA VAL A 107 11.51 -2.22 -11.50
C VAL A 107 11.52 -1.73 -12.93
N TYR A 108 11.91 -0.47 -13.13
CA TYR A 108 12.13 0.06 -14.46
C TYR A 108 13.40 -0.59 -15.03
N ASN A 109 13.26 -1.36 -16.12
CA ASN A 109 14.40 -1.86 -16.85
C ASN A 109 14.79 -0.85 -17.93
N ALA A 110 15.87 -0.10 -17.69
CA ALA A 110 16.33 0.95 -18.60
C ALA A 110 16.77 0.42 -19.96
N ASP A 111 17.25 -0.83 -20.03
CA ASP A 111 17.74 -1.44 -21.27
C ASP A 111 16.58 -1.87 -22.20
N GLU A 112 15.43 -2.19 -21.62
CA GLU A 112 14.23 -2.65 -22.35
C GLU A 112 13.18 -1.54 -22.49
N GLY A 113 13.37 -0.38 -21.84
CA GLY A 113 12.43 0.73 -21.84
C GLY A 113 11.08 0.43 -21.18
N GLU A 114 10.98 -0.64 -20.38
CA GLU A 114 9.73 -1.15 -19.81
C GLU A 114 9.81 -1.33 -18.28
N GLU A 115 8.66 -1.14 -17.62
CA GLU A 115 8.48 -1.52 -16.22
C GLU A 115 8.16 -3.02 -16.10
N LYS A 116 9.06 -3.79 -15.47
CA LYS A 116 8.85 -5.22 -15.17
C LYS A 116 8.86 -5.44 -13.66
N TYR A 117 7.92 -6.23 -13.15
CA TYR A 117 7.98 -6.65 -11.75
C TYR A 117 9.27 -7.44 -11.49
N ALA A 118 9.87 -7.25 -10.31
CA ALA A 118 11.18 -7.82 -9.94
C ALA A 118 11.28 -9.37 -9.98
N SER A 119 10.17 -10.07 -10.24
CA SER A 119 10.12 -11.51 -10.48
C SER A 119 9.61 -11.78 -11.90
N ASP A 120 10.48 -12.38 -12.73
CA ASP A 120 10.27 -13.23 -13.93
C ASP A 120 8.95 -13.15 -14.76
N GLY A 121 8.25 -12.02 -14.74
CA GLY A 121 6.94 -11.88 -15.38
C GLY A 121 5.78 -12.58 -14.66
N THR A 122 6.00 -13.24 -13.51
CA THR A 122 4.91 -13.89 -12.75
C THR A 122 4.41 -13.08 -11.57
N GLY A 123 5.20 -12.12 -11.08
CA GLY A 123 4.80 -11.08 -10.12
C GLY A 123 4.37 -11.57 -8.74
N TYR A 124 4.22 -12.87 -8.53
CA TYR A 124 3.73 -13.46 -7.29
C TYR A 124 4.41 -14.80 -7.09
N PHE A 125 5.22 -14.90 -6.04
CA PHE A 125 5.63 -16.20 -5.51
C PHE A 125 4.37 -16.96 -5.14
N ALA A 126 3.91 -17.85 -6.03
CA ALA A 126 3.15 -19.01 -5.61
C ALA A 126 4.05 -19.69 -4.57
N GLY A 127 3.59 -19.74 -3.33
CA GLY A 127 4.29 -20.43 -2.27
C GLY A 127 4.65 -21.83 -2.77
N GLY A 128 5.93 -22.09 -2.94
CA GLY A 128 6.46 -23.44 -3.04
C GLY A 128 6.22 -24.12 -1.70
N GLY A 129 5.03 -24.69 -1.54
CA GLY A 129 4.74 -25.68 -0.51
C GLY A 129 5.43 -26.97 -0.90
N GLY A 130 6.73 -27.06 -0.60
CA GLY A 130 7.40 -28.34 -0.46
C GLY A 130 6.98 -28.96 0.87
N SER A 131 6.07 -29.92 0.79
CA SER A 131 5.98 -31.13 1.62
C SER A 131 4.86 -32.01 1.09
#